data_AF-A0AAW1A484-F1
#
_entry.id   AF-A0AAW1A484-F1
#
_cell.length_a   1.000
_cell.length_b   1.000
_cell.length_c   1.000
_cell.angle_alpha   90.00
_cell.angle_beta   90.00
_cell.angle_gamma   90.00
#
_symmetry.space_group_name_H-M   'P 1'
#
loop_
_entity.id
_entity.type
_entity.pdbx_description
1 polymer ?
#
loop_
_entity_poly.entity_id
_entity_poly.type
_entity_poly.pdbx_seq_one_letter_code
_entity_poly.pdbx_strand_id
1 'polypeptide(L)'
;MSNTISNMKMTNRIKGMVSKRRRRFTEDGFDLDLTYIRDNLIAMGFPAEKLEGVYRNHIDDVVKLLESRHKDHYKIYNLCSERSYDFKKFKQRVATYAFDDHNPPMLDQIRPFCEDVDEWLSRHQENVAVVHCKAGKGRTGVMVCCYLLHTKQFPTATEALNYYGTKRTHDRKGVTIPSQRRYVDYYATLVQEKLNYEPVTLFLRKIQLDPAPIFHGGQGYLHCVITESKKKIFSSEIVEVRKGMHTISIPLKHSIALTGDVRVDFFNRPKMKRKEKLFHFWFNTFFVRDYLSPEYDNGELPVERSTRALSCDGTTMELPMVMSHMKPRAGSLASLGHMPPTLVLSIDKWGLDDAHKDKHHKVYSADFKVSLFMHRMGGNISQAVPATTNRTGEGIQIGMGGQDTPSESSEADSSECDTTGDTTGDEDGESVDMDQRVGRYRLLSDGGMIDVL
;
A
#
# COMPACT_ATOMS: atom_id res chain seq x y z
N MET A 1 28.62 2.14 40.74
CA MET A 1 27.24 2.62 40.48
C MET A 1 27.16 3.73 39.42
N SER A 2 28.17 4.61 39.29
CA SER A 2 28.15 5.68 38.28
C SER A 2 28.16 5.21 36.81
N ASN A 3 28.90 4.15 36.47
CA ASN A 3 28.97 3.68 35.07
C ASN A 3 27.66 3.10 34.53
N THR A 4 26.84 2.47 35.39
CA THR A 4 25.55 1.89 35.00
C THR A 4 24.51 2.99 34.71
N ILE A 5 24.49 4.04 35.51
CA ILE A 5 23.58 5.19 35.35
C ILE A 5 23.93 5.97 34.08
N SER A 6 25.22 6.16 33.79
CA SER A 6 25.70 6.84 32.57
C SER A 6 25.32 6.07 31.29
N ASN A 7 25.48 4.74 31.30
CA ASN A 7 25.12 3.89 30.16
C ASN A 7 23.59 3.82 29.94
N MET A 8 22.78 3.79 31.00
CA MET A 8 21.31 3.87 30.88
C MET A 8 20.85 5.21 30.29
N LYS A 9 21.44 6.33 30.72
CA LYS A 9 21.11 7.65 30.15
C LYS A 9 21.49 7.76 28.67
N MET A 10 22.63 7.22 28.27
CA MET A 10 23.09 7.25 26.86
C MET A 10 22.22 6.37 25.96
N THR A 11 21.90 5.16 26.39
CA THR A 11 21.05 4.22 25.61
C THR A 11 19.62 4.73 25.46
N ASN A 12 19.03 5.35 26.48
CA ASN A 12 17.70 5.96 26.37
C ASN A 12 17.67 7.13 25.37
N ARG A 13 18.74 7.92 25.26
CA ARG A 13 18.85 8.97 24.22
C ARG A 13 18.90 8.37 22.81
N ILE A 14 19.63 7.28 22.60
CA ILE A 14 19.70 6.58 21.30
C ILE A 14 18.35 5.97 20.95
N LYS A 15 17.70 5.28 21.89
CA LYS A 15 16.36 4.73 21.69
C LYS A 15 15.36 5.84 21.36
N GLY A 16 15.39 6.97 22.09
CA GLY A 16 14.56 8.14 21.84
C GLY A 16 14.70 8.67 20.40
N MET A 17 15.92 8.69 19.87
CA MET A 17 16.22 9.10 18.51
C MET A 17 15.61 8.15 17.46
N VAL A 18 15.68 6.83 17.70
CA VAL A 18 15.11 5.80 16.80
C VAL A 18 13.58 5.74 16.85
N SER A 19 12.99 6.06 18.00
CA SER A 19 11.53 6.24 18.11
C SER A 19 11.01 7.46 17.37
N LYS A 20 11.88 8.43 17.05
CA LYS A 20 11.51 9.70 16.40
C LYS A 20 10.28 10.32 17.09
N ARG A 21 9.13 10.37 16.41
CA ARG A 21 7.86 10.98 16.88
C ARG A 21 6.85 9.96 17.45
N ARG A 22 7.23 8.70 17.69
CA ARG A 22 6.36 7.67 18.28
C ARG A 22 6.23 7.84 19.79
N ARG A 23 5.04 7.55 20.34
CA ARG A 23 4.82 7.59 21.79
C ARG A 23 5.50 6.39 22.45
N ARG A 24 6.31 6.66 23.47
CA ARG A 24 7.03 5.65 24.24
C ARG A 24 6.32 5.42 25.57
N PHE A 25 6.42 4.21 26.09
CA PHE A 25 6.03 3.84 27.44
C PHE A 25 7.22 4.08 28.38
N THR A 26 7.07 5.05 29.29
CA THR A 26 8.15 5.50 30.19
C THR A 26 7.81 5.35 31.68
N GLU A 27 6.90 4.44 32.03
CA GLU A 27 6.43 4.21 33.42
C GLU A 27 7.18 3.05 34.09
N ASP A 28 7.16 3.00 35.43
CA ASP A 28 7.73 1.92 36.26
C ASP A 28 9.18 1.53 35.94
N GLY A 29 9.97 2.50 35.48
CA GLY A 29 11.38 2.28 35.11
C GLY A 29 11.57 1.61 33.74
N PHE A 30 10.50 1.38 32.98
CA PHE A 30 10.58 0.96 31.58
C PHE A 30 10.74 2.15 30.65
N ASP A 31 11.46 1.98 29.55
CA ASP A 31 11.53 2.94 28.44
C ASP A 31 11.45 2.17 27.12
N LEU A 32 10.22 1.91 26.68
CA LEU A 32 9.92 1.05 25.54
C LEU A 32 9.13 1.79 24.48
N ASP A 33 9.45 1.53 23.21
CA ASP A 33 8.63 1.91 22.07
C ASP A 33 7.38 1.01 22.01
N LEU A 34 6.42 1.34 22.87
CA LEU A 34 5.21 0.58 23.15
C LEU A 34 4.08 1.56 23.49
N THR A 35 2.87 1.26 23.03
CA THR A 35 1.69 2.10 23.27
C THR A 35 0.45 1.24 23.40
N TYR A 36 -0.34 1.46 24.46
CA TYR A 36 -1.70 0.95 24.56
C TYR A 36 -2.60 1.74 23.62
N ILE A 37 -3.02 1.10 22.53
CA ILE A 37 -4.01 1.66 21.61
C ILE A 37 -5.39 1.60 22.28
N ARG A 38 -5.68 0.47 22.92
CA ARG A 38 -6.74 0.25 23.91
C ARG A 38 -6.13 -0.42 25.14
N ASP A 39 -6.92 -0.57 26.20
CA ASP A 39 -6.47 -1.19 27.46
C ASP A 39 -5.97 -2.62 27.25
N ASN A 40 -6.60 -3.37 26.34
CA ASN A 40 -6.23 -4.74 25.98
C ASN A 40 -5.57 -4.89 24.59
N LEU A 41 -5.17 -3.78 23.94
CA LEU A 41 -4.56 -3.81 22.61
C LEU A 41 -3.32 -2.91 22.56
N ILE A 42 -2.16 -3.53 22.46
CA ILE A 42 -0.85 -2.87 22.45
C ILE A 42 -0.26 -2.88 21.05
N ALA A 43 0.29 -1.72 20.64
CA ALA A 43 1.17 -1.59 19.47
C ALA A 43 2.60 -1.31 19.94
N MET A 44 3.59 -2.03 19.43
CA MET A 44 5.00 -1.83 19.80
C MET A 44 5.98 -1.94 18.63
N GLY A 45 7.19 -1.42 18.82
CA GLY A 45 8.35 -1.69 17.97
C GLY A 45 8.92 -3.10 18.20
N PHE A 46 9.80 -3.54 17.30
CA PHE A 46 10.34 -4.90 17.32
C PHE A 46 11.10 -5.22 18.63
N PRO A 47 10.83 -6.36 19.29
CA PRO A 47 11.58 -6.82 20.44
C PRO A 47 12.90 -7.45 19.96
N ALA A 48 13.97 -6.68 20.02
CA ALA A 48 15.26 -7.06 19.47
C ALA A 48 16.11 -7.85 20.47
N GLU A 49 16.84 -8.85 19.96
CA GLU A 49 17.92 -9.54 20.67
C GLU A 49 19.27 -8.83 20.45
N LYS A 50 20.23 -9.04 21.37
CA LYS A 50 21.63 -8.63 21.22
C LYS A 50 21.81 -7.11 21.04
N LEU A 51 22.88 -6.68 20.35
CA LEU A 51 23.26 -5.28 20.14
C LEU A 51 22.16 -4.42 19.47
N GLU A 52 21.21 -5.01 18.74
CA GLU A 52 20.06 -4.27 18.20
C GLU A 52 19.12 -3.74 19.30
N GLY A 53 19.10 -4.37 20.49
CA GLY A 53 18.37 -3.91 21.67
C GLY A 53 18.92 -2.61 22.29
N VAL A 54 20.10 -2.15 21.85
CA VAL A 54 20.68 -0.85 22.26
C VAL A 54 19.88 0.31 21.70
N TYR A 55 19.29 0.15 20.51
CA TYR A 55 18.56 1.21 19.81
C TYR A 55 17.08 0.89 19.56
N ARG A 56 16.65 -0.36 19.78
CA ARG A 56 15.23 -0.79 19.82
C ARG A 56 14.80 -1.24 21.23
N ASN A 57 13.60 -1.80 21.34
CA ASN A 57 13.16 -2.48 22.55
C ASN A 57 14.04 -3.70 22.78
N HIS A 58 14.72 -3.77 23.93
CA HIS A 58 15.42 -4.99 24.32
C HIS A 58 14.38 -6.05 24.68
N ILE A 59 14.46 -7.24 24.08
CA ILE A 59 13.42 -8.27 24.24
C ILE A 59 13.16 -8.63 25.71
N ASP A 60 14.20 -8.71 26.53
CA ASP A 60 14.04 -9.07 27.95
C ASP A 60 13.30 -7.99 28.76
N ASP A 61 13.36 -6.72 28.34
CA ASP A 61 12.61 -5.64 28.99
C ASP A 61 11.13 -5.71 28.59
N VAL A 62 10.85 -6.08 27.34
CA VAL A 62 9.47 -6.35 26.88
C VAL A 62 8.88 -7.55 27.64
N VAL A 63 9.64 -8.63 27.77
CA VAL A 63 9.23 -9.81 28.57
C VAL A 63 8.95 -9.40 30.02
N LYS A 64 9.87 -8.66 30.67
CA LYS A 64 9.67 -8.19 32.04
C LYS A 64 8.40 -7.36 32.20
N LEU A 65 8.12 -6.44 31.27
CA LEU A 65 6.90 -5.62 31.32
C LEU A 65 5.65 -6.49 31.17
N LEU A 66 5.62 -7.40 30.20
CA LEU A 66 4.46 -8.23 29.95
C LEU A 66 4.22 -9.25 31.07
N GLU A 67 5.26 -9.83 31.65
CA GLU A 67 5.17 -10.72 32.79
C GLU A 67 4.83 -9.98 34.11
N SER A 68 5.15 -8.69 34.23
CA SER A 68 4.79 -7.91 35.42
C SER A 68 3.36 -7.39 35.39
N ARG A 69 2.88 -6.93 34.21
CA ARG A 69 1.55 -6.31 34.07
C ARG A 69 0.47 -7.25 33.52
N HIS A 70 0.84 -8.25 32.73
CA HIS A 70 -0.10 -9.12 31.99
C HIS A 70 0.28 -10.60 32.10
N LYS A 71 0.79 -11.02 33.26
CA LYS A 71 1.24 -12.39 33.49
C LYS A 71 0.17 -13.38 33.05
N ASP A 72 0.55 -14.39 32.27
CA ASP A 72 -0.36 -15.42 31.75
C ASP A 72 -1.51 -14.93 30.83
N HIS A 73 -1.60 -13.61 30.59
CA HIS A 73 -2.69 -12.96 29.85
C HIS A 73 -2.25 -12.18 28.59
N TYR A 74 -1.03 -12.31 28.08
CA TYR A 74 -0.66 -11.68 26.79
C TYR A 74 -0.47 -12.69 25.64
N LYS A 75 -0.75 -12.25 24.42
CA LYS A 75 -0.37 -12.94 23.16
C LYS A 75 0.22 -11.94 22.17
N ILE A 76 1.29 -12.34 21.50
CA ILE A 76 2.06 -11.48 20.59
C ILE A 76 1.76 -11.84 19.14
N TYR A 77 1.63 -10.82 18.30
CA TYR A 77 1.41 -10.92 16.86
C TYR A 77 2.57 -10.26 16.11
N ASN A 78 3.43 -11.09 15.52
CA ASN A 78 4.57 -10.65 14.72
C ASN A 78 4.17 -10.43 13.26
N LEU A 79 4.33 -9.21 12.76
CA LEU A 79 4.01 -8.84 11.36
C LEU A 79 5.24 -8.79 10.45
N CYS A 80 6.44 -9.09 10.96
CA CYS A 80 7.67 -9.05 10.18
C CYS A 80 7.83 -10.30 9.30
N SER A 81 8.00 -10.11 7.99
CA SER A 81 8.48 -11.19 7.09
C SER A 81 9.99 -11.35 7.16
N GLU A 82 10.70 -10.28 7.54
CA GLU A 82 12.15 -10.22 7.50
C GLU A 82 12.84 -10.63 8.81
N ARG A 83 12.09 -10.76 9.91
CA ARG A 83 12.64 -10.89 11.27
C ARG A 83 11.78 -11.79 12.17
N SER A 84 12.44 -12.64 12.95
CA SER A 84 11.85 -13.46 14.01
C SER A 84 12.77 -13.46 15.25
N TYR A 85 12.31 -14.09 16.33
CA TYR A 85 13.02 -14.25 17.61
C TYR A 85 12.54 -15.54 18.29
N ASP A 86 13.22 -15.99 19.35
CA ASP A 86 12.81 -17.21 20.07
C ASP A 86 11.46 -17.02 20.79
N PHE A 87 10.42 -17.72 20.32
CA PHE A 87 9.07 -17.66 20.88
C PHE A 87 8.99 -18.19 22.31
N LYS A 88 9.96 -19.00 22.77
CA LYS A 88 10.01 -19.48 24.16
C LYS A 88 10.16 -18.34 25.15
N LYS A 89 10.79 -17.23 24.77
CA LYS A 89 10.89 -16.02 25.62
C LYS A 89 9.51 -15.47 26.00
N PHE A 90 8.50 -15.70 25.16
CA PHE A 90 7.11 -15.29 25.36
C PHE A 90 6.18 -16.47 25.63
N LYS A 91 6.71 -17.56 26.23
CA LYS A 91 5.94 -18.75 26.63
C LYS A 91 5.16 -19.38 25.47
N GLN A 92 5.69 -19.33 24.25
CA GLN A 92 5.04 -19.82 23.02
C GLN A 92 3.72 -19.11 22.65
N ARG A 93 3.44 -17.94 23.24
CA ARG A 93 2.24 -17.13 22.93
C ARG A 93 2.52 -16.12 21.82
N VAL A 94 3.02 -16.61 20.68
CA VAL A 94 3.35 -15.78 19.52
C VAL A 94 2.67 -16.36 18.28
N ALA A 95 1.92 -15.53 17.56
CA ALA A 95 1.38 -15.81 16.24
C ALA A 95 2.08 -14.93 15.19
N THR A 96 2.22 -15.43 13.96
CA THR A 96 2.90 -14.71 12.87
C THR A 96 1.94 -14.43 11.74
N TYR A 97 1.78 -13.16 11.40
CA TYR A 97 1.01 -12.67 10.25
C TYR A 97 1.93 -11.76 9.42
N ALA A 98 2.94 -12.37 8.81
CA ALA A 98 4.05 -11.67 8.18
C ALA A 98 3.69 -11.04 6.82
N PHE A 99 4.11 -9.80 6.60
CA PHE A 99 4.12 -9.14 5.29
C PHE A 99 5.23 -8.08 5.20
N ASP A 100 5.63 -7.78 3.96
CA ASP A 100 6.85 -7.04 3.65
C ASP A 100 6.78 -5.58 4.12
N ASP A 101 7.93 -5.03 4.54
CA ASP A 101 7.99 -3.67 5.06
C ASP A 101 7.54 -2.65 4.00
N HIS A 102 6.82 -1.61 4.43
CA HIS A 102 6.24 -0.57 3.57
C HIS A 102 5.21 -1.06 2.52
N ASN A 103 4.74 -2.31 2.60
CA ASN A 103 3.64 -2.83 1.76
C ASN A 103 2.37 -3.02 2.61
N PRO A 104 1.18 -3.10 2.00
CA PRO A 104 0.00 -3.65 2.66
C PRO A 104 0.13 -5.17 2.88
N PRO A 105 -0.66 -5.77 3.79
CA PRO A 105 -0.81 -7.23 3.89
C PRO A 105 -1.56 -7.77 2.66
N MET A 106 -1.52 -9.07 2.43
CA MET A 106 -2.50 -9.69 1.53
C MET A 106 -3.90 -9.54 2.13
N LEU A 107 -4.92 -9.32 1.31
CA LEU A 107 -6.26 -9.01 1.81
C LEU A 107 -6.87 -10.20 2.58
N ASP A 108 -6.62 -11.41 2.11
CA ASP A 108 -7.07 -12.67 2.73
C ASP A 108 -6.45 -12.93 4.11
N GLN A 109 -5.31 -12.30 4.42
CA GLN A 109 -4.63 -12.40 5.71
C GLN A 109 -5.29 -11.54 6.79
N ILE A 110 -6.04 -10.51 6.43
CA ILE A 110 -6.58 -9.53 7.38
C ILE A 110 -7.66 -10.15 8.28
N ARG A 111 -8.61 -10.89 7.70
CA ARG A 111 -9.71 -11.50 8.47
C ARG A 111 -9.21 -12.55 9.48
N PRO A 112 -8.38 -13.53 9.10
CA PRO A 112 -7.83 -14.50 10.06
C PRO A 112 -7.06 -13.85 11.21
N PHE A 113 -6.29 -12.78 10.93
CA PHE A 113 -5.65 -12.01 12.00
C PHE A 113 -6.67 -11.40 12.96
N CYS A 114 -7.73 -10.77 12.43
CA CYS A 114 -8.73 -10.12 13.28
C CYS A 114 -9.49 -11.15 14.12
N GLU A 115 -9.85 -12.30 13.54
CA GLU A 115 -10.52 -13.39 14.23
C GLU A 115 -9.65 -14.00 15.34
N ASP A 116 -8.35 -14.20 15.09
CA ASP A 116 -7.41 -14.70 16.11
C ASP A 116 -7.24 -13.71 17.27
N VAL A 117 -7.14 -12.41 16.98
CA VAL A 117 -7.10 -11.37 18.02
C VAL A 117 -8.39 -11.34 18.83
N ASP A 118 -9.55 -11.38 18.17
CA ASP A 118 -10.86 -11.37 18.83
C ASP A 118 -11.07 -12.63 19.69
N GLU A 119 -10.70 -13.80 19.18
CA GLU A 119 -10.75 -15.05 19.91
C GLU A 119 -9.85 -15.01 21.15
N TRP A 120 -8.61 -14.50 21.02
CA TRP A 120 -7.72 -14.37 22.17
C TRP A 120 -8.30 -13.42 23.23
N LEU A 121 -8.77 -12.24 22.81
CA LEU A 121 -9.27 -11.22 23.73
C LEU A 121 -10.61 -11.61 24.38
N SER A 122 -11.43 -12.41 23.71
CA SER A 122 -12.71 -12.89 24.26
C SER A 122 -12.57 -14.03 25.27
N ARG A 123 -11.45 -14.77 25.27
CA ARG A 123 -11.21 -15.89 26.22
C ARG A 123 -11.11 -15.45 27.68
N HIS A 124 -10.65 -14.23 27.95
CA HIS A 124 -10.51 -13.72 29.32
C HIS A 124 -10.47 -12.19 29.34
N GLN A 125 -11.12 -11.56 30.31
CA GLN A 125 -11.21 -10.09 30.40
C GLN A 125 -9.85 -9.39 30.58
N GLU A 126 -8.87 -10.08 31.17
CA GLU A 126 -7.51 -9.57 31.39
C GLU A 126 -6.59 -9.82 30.19
N ASN A 127 -7.06 -10.54 29.15
CA ASN A 127 -6.22 -10.86 28.01
C ASN A 127 -5.85 -9.59 27.24
N VAL A 128 -4.59 -9.52 26.79
CA VAL A 128 -4.01 -8.43 26.03
C VAL A 128 -3.39 -8.97 24.75
N ALA A 129 -3.67 -8.31 23.63
CA ALA A 129 -3.07 -8.56 22.33
C ALA A 129 -1.94 -7.56 22.08
N VAL A 130 -0.76 -8.05 21.72
CA VAL A 130 0.43 -7.24 21.48
C VAL A 130 0.86 -7.36 20.02
N VAL A 131 0.61 -6.33 19.22
CA VAL A 131 0.88 -6.34 17.78
C VAL A 131 2.15 -5.54 17.49
N HIS A 132 3.08 -6.12 16.72
CA HIS A 132 4.32 -5.42 16.39
C HIS A 132 4.80 -5.69 14.96
N CYS A 133 5.61 -4.76 14.45
CA CYS A 133 6.44 -4.94 13.26
C CYS A 133 7.86 -4.46 13.58
N LYS A 134 8.60 -3.90 12.62
CA LYS A 134 9.92 -3.29 12.86
C LYS A 134 9.83 -2.04 13.75
N ALA A 135 8.97 -1.10 13.37
CA ALA A 135 8.82 0.21 14.04
C ALA A 135 7.47 0.38 14.79
N GLY A 136 6.56 -0.59 14.69
CA GLY A 136 5.23 -0.48 15.27
C GLY A 136 4.42 0.69 14.72
N LYS A 137 4.55 1.00 13.42
CA LYS A 137 3.96 2.19 12.77
C LYS A 137 2.96 1.81 11.68
N GLY A 138 3.43 1.65 10.43
CA GLY A 138 2.59 1.37 9.25
C GLY A 138 1.91 0.01 9.30
N ARG A 139 2.69 -1.08 9.18
CA ARG A 139 2.17 -2.47 9.21
C ARG A 139 1.29 -2.77 10.43
N THR A 140 1.78 -2.44 11.62
CA THR A 140 1.02 -2.56 12.87
C THR A 140 -0.27 -1.75 12.84
N GLY A 141 -0.21 -0.52 12.31
CA GLY A 141 -1.39 0.34 12.20
C GLY A 141 -2.45 -0.22 11.27
N VAL A 142 -2.07 -0.83 10.14
CA VAL A 142 -3.03 -1.49 9.24
C VAL A 142 -3.80 -2.58 9.99
N MET A 143 -3.09 -3.53 10.58
CA MET A 143 -3.72 -4.68 11.23
C MET A 143 -4.55 -4.26 12.47
N VAL A 144 -4.04 -3.32 13.27
CA VAL A 144 -4.76 -2.75 14.41
C VAL A 144 -6.03 -2.00 13.98
N CYS A 145 -5.97 -1.18 12.93
CA CYS A 145 -7.15 -0.47 12.42
C CYS A 145 -8.18 -1.45 11.87
N CYS A 146 -7.75 -2.47 11.12
CA CYS A 146 -8.64 -3.52 10.64
C CYS A 146 -9.33 -4.26 11.79
N TYR A 147 -8.62 -4.58 12.88
CA TYR A 147 -9.24 -5.21 14.05
C TYR A 147 -10.27 -4.30 14.74
N LEU A 148 -9.98 -3.01 14.87
CA LEU A 148 -10.94 -2.04 15.43
C LEU A 148 -12.20 -1.90 14.57
N LEU A 149 -12.07 -2.01 13.24
CA LEU A 149 -13.20 -2.07 12.31
C LEU A 149 -13.95 -3.40 12.43
N HIS A 150 -13.23 -4.52 12.51
CA HIS A 150 -13.80 -5.87 12.65
C HIS A 150 -14.74 -5.97 13.86
N THR A 151 -14.29 -5.44 15.00
CA THR A 151 -15.07 -5.38 16.25
C THR A 151 -16.05 -4.20 16.31
N LYS A 152 -16.24 -3.48 15.20
CA LYS A 152 -17.18 -2.35 15.04
C LYS A 152 -16.98 -1.22 16.04
N GLN A 153 -15.76 -1.05 16.56
CA GLN A 153 -15.43 0.05 17.46
C GLN A 153 -15.34 1.39 16.74
N PHE A 154 -15.07 1.37 15.43
CA PHE A 154 -15.16 2.52 14.55
C PHE A 154 -16.00 2.18 13.33
N PRO A 155 -16.83 3.12 12.85
CA PRO A 155 -17.65 2.92 11.67
C PRO A 155 -16.84 3.04 10.38
N THR A 156 -15.78 3.88 10.34
CA THR A 156 -15.03 4.17 9.11
C THR A 156 -13.53 3.94 9.26
N ALA A 157 -12.87 3.58 8.15
CA ALA A 157 -11.42 3.43 8.09
C ALA A 157 -10.69 4.72 8.47
N THR A 158 -11.18 5.87 8.02
CA THR A 158 -10.64 7.19 8.38
C THR A 158 -10.60 7.41 9.89
N GLU A 159 -11.68 7.10 10.61
CA GLU A 159 -11.73 7.24 12.06
C GLU A 159 -10.75 6.29 12.76
N ALA A 160 -10.71 5.02 12.35
CA ALA A 160 -9.76 4.05 12.91
C ALA A 160 -8.30 4.47 12.70
N LEU A 161 -7.96 4.93 11.49
CA LEU A 161 -6.62 5.41 11.11
C LEU A 161 -6.23 6.65 11.91
N ASN A 162 -7.14 7.61 12.07
CA ASN A 162 -6.91 8.85 12.83
C ASN A 162 -6.75 8.57 14.33
N TYR A 163 -7.57 7.66 14.87
CA TYR A 163 -7.47 7.21 16.25
C TYR A 163 -6.11 6.56 16.52
N TYR A 164 -5.71 5.60 15.68
CA TYR A 164 -4.41 4.96 15.78
C TYR A 164 -3.26 5.96 15.68
N GLY A 165 -3.31 6.89 14.71
CA GLY A 165 -2.32 7.95 14.56
C GLY A 165 -2.18 8.80 15.83
N THR A 166 -3.30 9.22 16.42
CA THR A 166 -3.34 10.02 17.65
C THR A 166 -2.81 9.26 18.86
N LYS A 167 -3.11 7.96 18.96
CA LYS A 167 -2.62 7.12 20.06
C LYS A 167 -1.13 6.80 19.91
N ARG A 168 -0.69 6.41 18.72
CA ARG A 168 0.65 5.85 18.50
C ARG A 168 1.75 6.90 18.27
N THR A 169 1.40 8.09 17.80
CA THR A 169 2.37 9.12 17.37
C THR A 169 2.05 10.49 17.95
N HIS A 170 3.06 11.35 18.06
CA HIS A 170 2.89 12.75 18.48
C HIS A 170 2.42 13.65 17.33
N ASP A 171 2.83 13.36 16.09
CA ASP A 171 2.52 14.12 14.88
C ASP A 171 1.25 13.62 14.16
N ARG A 172 0.52 12.66 14.77
CA ARG A 172 -0.66 11.98 14.21
C ARG A 172 -0.39 11.20 12.92
N LYS A 173 0.88 11.04 12.52
CA LYS A 173 1.27 10.30 11.31
C LYS A 173 1.44 8.82 11.63
N GLY A 174 0.34 8.10 11.84
CA GLY A 174 0.33 6.64 12.03
C GLY A 174 0.60 5.89 10.72
N VAL A 175 -0.46 5.52 10.01
CA VAL A 175 -0.39 4.88 8.69
C VAL A 175 -0.45 5.97 7.60
N THR A 176 0.69 6.19 6.94
CA THR A 176 0.85 7.28 5.97
C THR A 176 0.95 6.80 4.52
N ILE A 177 1.32 5.54 4.30
CA ILE A 177 1.48 4.98 2.95
C ILE A 177 0.09 4.76 2.34
N PRO A 178 -0.23 5.37 1.19
CA PRO A 178 -1.55 5.26 0.56
C PRO A 178 -2.03 3.83 0.35
N SER A 179 -1.18 2.93 -0.14
CA SER A 179 -1.56 1.51 -0.31
C SER A 179 -1.93 0.82 1.00
N GLN A 180 -1.25 1.15 2.11
CA GLN A 180 -1.61 0.62 3.42
C GLN A 180 -2.98 1.14 3.89
N ARG A 181 -3.26 2.42 3.67
CA ARG A 181 -4.57 3.02 4.00
C ARG A 181 -5.70 2.41 3.17
N ARG A 182 -5.47 2.25 1.85
CA ARG A 182 -6.41 1.61 0.92
C ARG A 182 -6.85 0.22 1.38
N TYR A 183 -5.95 -0.56 1.96
CA TYR A 183 -6.30 -1.91 2.44
C TYR A 183 -7.13 -1.88 3.74
N VAL A 184 -6.99 -0.82 4.56
CA VAL A 184 -7.90 -0.57 5.69
C VAL A 184 -9.28 -0.17 5.16
N ASP A 185 -9.34 0.66 4.11
CA ASP A 185 -10.60 1.02 3.43
C ASP A 185 -11.29 -0.21 2.83
N TYR A 186 -10.55 -1.05 2.11
CA TYR A 186 -11.05 -2.32 1.57
C TYR A 186 -11.64 -3.22 2.65
N TYR A 187 -10.94 -3.37 3.77
CA TYR A 187 -11.44 -4.19 4.86
C TYR A 187 -12.67 -3.57 5.54
N ALA A 188 -12.72 -2.23 5.69
CA ALA A 188 -13.89 -1.53 6.16
C ALA A 188 -15.11 -1.81 5.27
N THR A 189 -14.95 -1.75 3.94
CA THR A 189 -16.00 -2.12 2.98
C THR A 189 -16.48 -3.55 3.19
N LEU A 190 -15.57 -4.53 3.33
CA LEU A 190 -15.96 -5.93 3.57
C LEU A 190 -16.80 -6.08 4.85
N VAL A 191 -16.43 -5.39 5.93
CA VAL A 191 -17.14 -5.45 7.22
C VAL A 191 -18.49 -4.74 7.15
N GLN A 192 -18.55 -3.54 6.59
CA GLN A 192 -19.77 -2.72 6.49
C GLN A 192 -20.82 -3.37 5.58
N GLU A 193 -20.39 -3.84 4.41
CA GLU A 193 -21.24 -4.48 3.40
C GLU A 193 -21.48 -5.97 3.70
N LYS A 194 -20.84 -6.53 4.76
CA LYS A 194 -20.88 -7.95 5.14
C LYS A 194 -20.52 -8.89 3.99
N LEU A 195 -19.51 -8.51 3.22
CA LEU A 195 -19.04 -9.28 2.08
C LEU A 195 -18.04 -10.35 2.49
N ASN A 196 -18.08 -11.47 1.78
CA ASN A 196 -17.00 -12.44 1.80
C ASN A 196 -16.07 -12.14 0.64
N TYR A 197 -14.78 -12.08 0.93
CA TYR A 197 -13.78 -11.85 -0.09
C TYR A 197 -13.56 -13.12 -0.92
N GLU A 198 -13.54 -12.95 -2.24
CA GLU A 198 -13.06 -13.95 -3.18
C GLU A 198 -12.16 -13.27 -4.23
N PRO A 199 -11.10 -13.92 -4.70
CA PRO A 199 -10.27 -13.35 -5.77
C PRO A 199 -11.07 -13.20 -7.07
N VAL A 200 -11.02 -12.01 -7.69
CA VAL A 200 -11.68 -11.72 -8.97
C VAL A 200 -10.62 -11.56 -10.05
N THR A 201 -10.73 -12.32 -11.14
CA THR A 201 -9.83 -12.14 -12.29
C THR A 201 -10.35 -11.05 -13.22
N LEU A 202 -9.50 -10.06 -13.50
CA LEU A 202 -9.74 -8.97 -14.45
C LEU A 202 -8.69 -8.99 -15.55
N PHE A 203 -9.06 -8.51 -16.74
CA PHE A 203 -8.16 -8.44 -17.89
C PHE A 203 -7.78 -7.00 -18.18
N LEU A 204 -6.52 -6.65 -17.94
CA LEU A 204 -5.97 -5.32 -18.18
C LEU A 204 -5.79 -5.07 -19.69
N ARG A 205 -6.30 -3.93 -20.16
CA ARG A 205 -6.31 -3.50 -21.57
C ARG A 205 -5.48 -2.26 -21.82
N LYS A 206 -5.45 -1.34 -20.86
CA LYS A 206 -4.71 -0.08 -20.99
C LYS A 206 -4.27 0.41 -19.61
N ILE A 207 -3.08 0.99 -19.57
CA ILE A 207 -2.58 1.78 -18.44
C ILE A 207 -2.34 3.18 -18.98
N GLN A 208 -2.90 4.19 -18.31
CA GLN A 208 -2.77 5.59 -18.70
C GLN A 208 -2.27 6.41 -17.52
N LEU A 209 -1.30 7.30 -17.77
CA LEU A 209 -0.85 8.33 -16.84
C LEU A 209 -1.29 9.68 -17.41
N ASP A 210 -1.94 10.49 -16.57
CA ASP A 210 -2.52 11.75 -16.98
C ASP A 210 -2.53 12.79 -15.84
N PRO A 211 -1.94 13.98 -16.01
CA PRO A 211 -0.98 14.31 -17.07
C PRO A 211 0.33 13.51 -16.95
N ALA A 212 1.26 13.72 -17.89
CA ALA A 212 2.58 13.11 -17.87
C ALA A 212 3.44 13.60 -16.68
N PRO A 213 4.25 12.72 -16.06
CA PRO A 213 5.24 13.17 -15.08
C PRO A 213 6.28 14.12 -15.69
N ILE A 214 6.77 15.05 -14.89
CA ILE A 214 7.81 16.02 -15.26
C ILE A 214 9.18 15.41 -14.99
N PHE A 215 9.98 15.23 -16.04
CA PHE A 215 11.33 14.71 -15.95
C PHE A 215 12.37 15.83 -16.04
N HIS A 216 13.40 15.76 -15.19
CA HIS A 216 14.54 16.68 -15.26
C HIS A 216 15.25 16.54 -16.61
N GLY A 217 15.34 17.64 -17.36
CA GLY A 217 15.86 17.65 -18.74
C GLY A 217 14.79 17.49 -19.83
N GLY A 218 13.51 17.41 -19.46
CA GLY A 218 12.37 17.41 -20.41
C GLY A 218 12.16 16.10 -21.17
N GLN A 219 12.94 15.06 -20.87
CA GLN A 219 12.80 13.71 -21.43
C GLN A 219 12.80 12.67 -20.30
N GLY A 220 11.88 11.71 -20.37
CA GLY A 220 11.76 10.59 -19.44
C GLY A 220 11.69 9.25 -20.16
N TYR A 221 12.02 8.17 -19.44
CA TYR A 221 12.02 6.82 -20.00
C TYR A 221 11.21 5.91 -19.08
N LEU A 222 9.90 5.85 -19.30
CA LEU A 222 8.99 5.12 -18.42
C LEU A 222 9.06 3.62 -18.64
N HIS A 223 9.11 2.89 -17.54
CA HIS A 223 9.03 1.44 -17.52
C HIS A 223 8.07 0.99 -16.40
N CYS A 224 7.10 0.16 -16.75
CA CYS A 224 6.06 -0.33 -15.85
C CYS A 224 6.27 -1.83 -15.59
N VAL A 225 6.12 -2.25 -14.34
CA VAL A 225 6.17 -3.66 -13.93
C VAL A 225 4.93 -3.96 -13.10
N ILE A 226 4.25 -5.07 -13.41
CA ILE A 226 3.12 -5.56 -12.61
C ILE A 226 3.52 -6.87 -11.94
N THR A 227 3.27 -6.94 -10.63
CA THR A 227 3.55 -8.09 -9.79
C THR A 227 2.26 -8.55 -9.11
N GLU A 228 1.99 -9.85 -9.18
CA GLU A 228 0.87 -10.53 -8.52
C GLU A 228 1.44 -11.70 -7.71
N SER A 229 1.01 -11.88 -6.46
CA SER A 229 1.49 -12.96 -5.58
C SER A 229 3.04 -13.10 -5.55
N LYS A 230 3.76 -11.97 -5.50
CA LYS A 230 5.23 -11.86 -5.55
C LYS A 230 5.88 -12.34 -6.87
N LYS A 231 5.10 -12.63 -7.91
CA LYS A 231 5.58 -12.97 -9.25
C LYS A 231 5.36 -11.81 -10.21
N LYS A 232 6.41 -11.46 -10.95
CA LYS A 232 6.35 -10.48 -12.03
C LYS A 232 5.57 -11.08 -13.21
N ILE A 233 4.37 -10.58 -13.47
CA ILE A 233 3.48 -11.08 -14.53
C ILE A 233 3.53 -10.21 -15.79
N PHE A 234 3.97 -8.96 -15.67
CA PHE A 234 4.14 -8.06 -16.80
C PHE A 234 5.31 -7.11 -16.60
N SER A 235 5.98 -6.80 -17.70
CA SER A 235 7.09 -5.85 -17.79
C SER A 235 6.97 -5.13 -19.12
N SER A 236 6.70 -3.83 -19.09
CA SER A 236 6.50 -3.05 -20.31
C SER A 236 7.80 -2.82 -21.06
N GLU A 237 7.70 -2.53 -22.36
CA GLU A 237 8.79 -1.86 -23.07
C GLU A 237 8.98 -0.43 -22.50
N ILE A 238 10.15 0.15 -22.76
CA ILE A 238 10.46 1.51 -22.31
C ILE A 238 9.71 2.50 -23.20
N VAL A 239 8.89 3.35 -22.59
CA VAL A 239 8.15 4.41 -23.26
C VAL A 239 8.92 5.72 -23.11
N GLU A 240 9.37 6.29 -24.21
CA GLU A 240 10.01 7.61 -24.23
C GLU A 240 8.94 8.70 -24.02
N VAL A 241 9.13 9.52 -23.00
CA VAL A 241 8.28 10.67 -22.67
C VAL A 241 9.01 11.94 -23.10
N ARG A 242 8.46 12.66 -24.09
CA ARG A 242 9.04 13.91 -24.61
C ARG A 242 8.25 15.12 -24.11
N LYS A 243 8.93 16.28 -24.09
CA LYS A 243 8.30 17.57 -23.79
C LYS A 243 7.10 17.82 -24.72
N GLY A 244 5.95 18.18 -24.14
CA GLY A 244 4.69 18.40 -24.85
C GLY A 244 3.73 17.21 -24.86
N MET A 245 4.16 16.02 -24.39
CA MET A 245 3.23 14.92 -24.15
C MET A 245 2.39 15.21 -22.91
N HIS A 246 1.07 15.30 -23.08
CA HIS A 246 0.15 15.51 -21.97
C HIS A 246 -0.26 14.20 -21.30
N THR A 247 -0.52 13.15 -22.08
CA THR A 247 -0.98 11.86 -21.58
C THR A 247 -0.05 10.76 -22.07
N ILE A 248 0.21 9.76 -21.23
CA ILE A 248 1.06 8.61 -21.58
C ILE A 248 0.23 7.34 -21.47
N SER A 249 0.26 6.51 -22.51
CA SER A 249 -0.30 5.16 -22.48
C SER A 249 0.82 4.13 -22.50
N ILE A 250 0.80 3.17 -21.56
CA ILE A 250 1.76 2.07 -21.56
C ILE A 250 1.24 0.98 -22.53
N PRO A 251 2.03 0.60 -23.56
CA PRO A 251 1.60 -0.39 -24.53
C PRO A 251 1.54 -1.78 -23.88
N LEU A 252 0.44 -2.50 -24.14
CA LEU A 252 0.26 -3.89 -23.78
C LEU A 252 0.26 -4.73 -25.06
N LYS A 253 1.15 -5.73 -25.17
CA LYS A 253 1.20 -6.63 -26.35
C LYS A 253 -0.01 -7.56 -26.42
N HIS A 254 -0.56 -7.91 -25.26
CA HIS A 254 -1.75 -8.75 -25.08
C HIS A 254 -2.47 -8.33 -23.80
N SER A 255 -3.73 -8.76 -23.64
CA SER A 255 -4.46 -8.54 -22.39
C SER A 255 -3.83 -9.36 -21.27
N ILE A 256 -3.67 -8.76 -20.09
CA ILE A 256 -3.00 -9.40 -18.95
C ILE A 256 -4.06 -9.73 -17.92
N ALA A 257 -4.14 -11.01 -17.53
CA ALA A 257 -5.01 -11.43 -16.43
C ALA A 257 -4.38 -11.00 -15.10
N LEU A 258 -5.18 -10.36 -14.25
CA LEU A 258 -4.84 -9.86 -12.93
C LEU A 258 -5.83 -10.44 -11.93
N THR A 259 -5.36 -11.01 -10.81
CA THR A 259 -6.20 -11.62 -9.78
C THR A 259 -5.76 -11.23 -8.38
N GLY A 260 -6.72 -10.94 -7.50
CA GLY A 260 -6.45 -10.61 -6.10
C GLY A 260 -5.64 -9.32 -5.91
N ASP A 261 -4.62 -9.37 -5.07
CA ASP A 261 -3.72 -8.27 -4.70
C ASP A 261 -2.62 -8.06 -5.75
N VAL A 262 -2.63 -6.88 -6.37
CA VAL A 262 -1.75 -6.54 -7.50
C VAL A 262 -0.94 -5.30 -7.16
N ARG A 263 0.37 -5.38 -7.41
CA ARG A 263 1.31 -4.26 -7.31
C ARG A 263 1.70 -3.76 -8.69
N VAL A 264 1.67 -2.45 -8.89
CA VAL A 264 2.14 -1.80 -10.12
C VAL A 264 3.25 -0.83 -9.77
N ASP A 265 4.44 -1.04 -10.33
CA ASP A 265 5.61 -0.19 -10.14
C ASP A 265 5.94 0.59 -11.43
N PHE A 266 6.29 1.87 -11.27
CA PHE A 266 6.77 2.73 -12.34
C PHE A 266 8.19 3.19 -12.07
N PHE A 267 9.00 3.19 -13.13
CA PHE A 267 10.41 3.55 -13.08
C PHE A 267 10.78 4.49 -14.22
N ASN A 268 11.78 5.35 -13.96
CA ASN A 268 12.53 6.04 -14.98
C ASN A 268 13.79 5.22 -15.29
N ARG A 269 13.90 4.70 -16.52
CA ARG A 269 15.00 3.81 -16.97
C ARG A 269 15.67 4.35 -18.23
N PRO A 270 16.47 5.43 -18.13
CA PRO A 270 17.30 5.90 -19.25
C PRO A 270 18.37 4.87 -19.63
N LYS A 271 18.82 4.88 -20.89
CA LYS A 271 19.80 3.88 -21.41
C LYS A 271 21.15 3.87 -20.68
N MET A 272 21.61 5.02 -20.20
CA MET A 272 22.96 5.19 -19.64
C MET A 272 23.00 5.53 -18.14
N LYS A 273 21.84 5.59 -17.45
CA LYS A 273 21.80 5.82 -15.99
C LYS A 273 21.06 4.68 -15.29
N ARG A 274 21.26 4.60 -13.97
CA ARG A 274 20.56 3.63 -13.12
C ARG A 274 19.05 3.83 -13.20
N LYS A 275 18.33 2.71 -13.16
CA LYS A 275 16.87 2.68 -13.01
C LYS A 275 16.47 3.36 -11.70
N GLU A 276 15.62 4.37 -11.79
CA GLU A 276 15.09 5.12 -10.65
C GLU A 276 13.61 4.80 -10.45
N LYS A 277 13.18 4.54 -9.22
CA LYS A 277 11.78 4.31 -8.90
C LYS A 277 11.04 5.65 -8.86
N LEU A 278 9.91 5.73 -9.57
CA LEU A 278 9.07 6.92 -9.61
C LEU A 278 8.00 6.85 -8.52
N PHE A 279 7.12 5.87 -8.64
CA PHE A 279 6.05 5.60 -7.70
C PHE A 279 5.57 4.16 -7.89
N HIS A 280 4.72 3.71 -6.98
CA HIS A 280 4.02 2.44 -7.11
C HIS A 280 2.68 2.50 -6.38
N PHE A 281 1.87 1.46 -6.55
CA PHE A 281 0.66 1.29 -5.77
C PHE A 281 0.24 -0.17 -5.73
N TRP A 282 -0.53 -0.51 -4.71
CA TRP A 282 -1.25 -1.77 -4.60
C TRP A 282 -2.74 -1.56 -4.74
N PHE A 283 -3.43 -2.48 -5.41
CA PHE A 283 -4.89 -2.54 -5.41
C PHE A 283 -5.33 -3.99 -5.34
N ASN A 284 -6.61 -4.22 -5.02
CA ASN A 284 -7.21 -5.55 -5.10
C ASN A 284 -8.34 -5.52 -6.13
N THR A 285 -8.28 -6.47 -7.05
CA THR A 285 -9.21 -6.63 -8.18
C THR A 285 -10.68 -6.75 -7.77
N PHE A 286 -10.99 -7.28 -6.58
CA PHE A 286 -12.35 -7.39 -6.05
C PHE A 286 -13.06 -6.03 -5.89
N PHE A 287 -12.30 -4.96 -5.64
CA PHE A 287 -12.84 -3.61 -5.40
C PHE A 287 -12.85 -2.74 -6.66
N VAL A 288 -12.46 -3.28 -7.81
CA VAL A 288 -12.58 -2.56 -9.08
C VAL A 288 -14.03 -2.71 -9.57
N ARG A 289 -14.85 -1.69 -9.29
CA ARG A 289 -16.29 -1.68 -9.56
C ARG A 289 -16.76 -0.54 -10.49
N ASP A 290 -15.92 0.46 -10.76
CA ASP A 290 -16.34 1.67 -11.48
C ASP A 290 -16.59 1.40 -12.98
N TYR A 291 -17.83 1.65 -13.38
CA TYR A 291 -18.26 1.72 -14.77
C TYR A 291 -17.99 3.13 -15.30
N LEU A 292 -17.36 3.24 -16.47
CA LEU A 292 -17.56 4.42 -17.30
C LEU A 292 -19.03 4.40 -17.78
N SER A 293 -19.76 5.50 -17.62
CA SER A 293 -20.96 5.72 -18.42
C SER A 293 -20.55 5.63 -19.91
N PRO A 294 -21.36 5.00 -20.78
CA PRO A 294 -20.99 4.73 -22.17
C PRO A 294 -20.93 5.98 -23.08
N GLU A 295 -20.79 7.19 -22.52
CA GLU A 295 -20.76 8.44 -23.28
C GLU A 295 -19.37 8.76 -23.87
N TYR A 296 -18.32 7.99 -23.55
CA TYR A 296 -16.94 8.29 -23.94
C TYR A 296 -16.30 7.31 -24.95
N ASP A 297 -17.10 6.47 -25.63
CA ASP A 297 -16.59 5.54 -26.66
C ASP A 297 -16.58 6.12 -28.09
N ASN A 298 -16.87 7.42 -28.25
CA ASN A 298 -16.68 8.11 -29.53
C ASN A 298 -15.56 9.14 -29.39
N GLY A 299 -14.42 8.86 -30.04
CA GLY A 299 -13.18 9.60 -29.92
C GLY A 299 -13.21 11.04 -30.46
N GLU A 300 -13.88 11.95 -29.77
CA GLU A 300 -13.69 13.39 -29.91
C GLU A 300 -13.67 14.07 -28.53
N LEU A 301 -12.63 14.88 -28.30
CA LEU A 301 -12.45 15.73 -27.10
C LEU A 301 -13.48 16.87 -27.09
N PRO A 302 -14.09 17.25 -25.95
CA PRO A 302 -14.73 18.55 -25.85
C PRO A 302 -13.74 19.59 -25.30
N VAL A 303 -13.59 20.65 -26.08
CA VAL A 303 -12.99 21.94 -25.72
C VAL A 303 -13.76 22.56 -24.54
N GLU A 304 -13.03 23.03 -23.53
CA GLU A 304 -13.59 23.80 -22.41
C GLU A 304 -14.35 25.04 -22.89
N ARG A 305 -15.56 25.26 -22.37
CA ARG A 305 -16.08 26.61 -22.18
C ARG A 305 -16.59 26.81 -20.76
N SER A 306 -15.86 27.70 -20.10
CA SER A 306 -16.09 28.30 -18.79
C SER A 306 -17.52 28.79 -18.58
N THR A 307 -18.08 28.41 -17.44
CA THR A 307 -19.32 28.91 -16.85
C THR A 307 -19.14 30.34 -16.31
N ARG A 308 -19.96 31.28 -16.78
CA ARG A 308 -20.35 32.48 -16.03
C ARG A 308 -21.87 32.71 -16.12
N ALA A 309 -22.51 32.54 -14.96
CA ALA A 309 -23.67 33.22 -14.36
C ALA A 309 -24.84 33.74 -15.22
N LEU A 310 -26.03 33.18 -14.91
CA LEU A 310 -27.31 33.82 -14.53
C LEU A 310 -27.82 35.05 -15.32
N SER A 311 -29.01 34.95 -15.94
CA SER A 311 -30.27 35.49 -15.38
C SER A 311 -31.45 35.43 -16.39
N CYS A 312 -32.65 35.40 -15.77
CA CYS A 312 -34.08 35.42 -16.14
C CYS A 312 -34.65 35.82 -17.53
N ASP A 313 -35.94 35.48 -17.61
CA ASP A 313 -37.01 35.80 -18.59
C ASP A 313 -36.96 34.97 -19.89
N GLY A 314 -38.01 34.29 -20.33
CA GLY A 314 -39.45 34.47 -20.15
C GLY A 314 -40.07 34.56 -21.55
N THR A 315 -41.15 33.82 -21.78
CA THR A 315 -42.07 33.86 -22.95
C THR A 315 -41.91 32.76 -24.02
N THR A 316 -43.04 32.06 -24.18
CA THR A 316 -43.55 31.13 -25.20
C THR A 316 -43.17 31.39 -26.66
N MET A 317 -43.01 30.31 -27.44
CA MET A 317 -43.75 30.04 -28.69
C MET A 317 -43.48 28.59 -29.17
N GLU A 318 -44.56 27.90 -29.54
CA GLU A 318 -44.59 26.55 -30.14
C GLU A 318 -44.28 26.54 -31.65
N LEU A 319 -44.03 25.32 -32.15
CA LEU A 319 -44.22 24.75 -33.51
C LEU A 319 -42.92 24.42 -34.30
N PRO A 320 -42.96 23.42 -35.21
CA PRO A 320 -43.61 22.10 -35.14
C PRO A 320 -42.68 20.93 -35.53
N MET A 321 -43.12 19.70 -35.20
CA MET A 321 -42.49 18.43 -35.60
C MET A 321 -42.41 18.27 -37.12
N VAL A 322 -41.23 17.89 -37.62
CA VAL A 322 -41.07 17.27 -38.94
C VAL A 322 -40.58 15.83 -38.72
N MET A 323 -41.50 14.88 -38.84
CA MET A 323 -41.17 13.45 -38.93
C MET A 323 -40.58 13.18 -40.31
N SER A 324 -39.28 12.91 -40.39
CA SER A 324 -38.69 12.28 -41.57
C SER A 324 -38.54 10.79 -41.32
N HIS A 325 -39.39 10.02 -42.01
CA HIS A 325 -39.28 8.57 -42.11
C HIS A 325 -38.11 8.20 -43.02
N MET A 326 -37.04 7.65 -42.45
CA MET A 326 -36.00 6.93 -43.19
C MET A 326 -35.89 5.52 -42.60
N LYS A 327 -36.42 4.52 -43.33
CA LYS A 327 -36.23 3.09 -43.02
C LYS A 327 -34.75 2.73 -43.18
N PRO A 328 -34.11 2.00 -42.22
CA PRO A 328 -32.79 1.45 -42.47
C PRO A 328 -32.90 0.22 -43.37
N ARG A 329 -32.19 0.25 -44.50
CA ARG A 329 -31.94 -0.92 -45.36
C ARG A 329 -30.95 -1.83 -44.64
N ALA A 330 -31.33 -3.10 -44.47
CA ALA A 330 -30.47 -4.15 -43.95
C ALA A 330 -29.25 -4.37 -44.84
N GLY A 331 -28.08 -4.56 -44.22
CA GLY A 331 -26.83 -4.86 -44.90
C GLY A 331 -25.64 -5.05 -43.95
N SER A 332 -25.58 -6.21 -43.31
CA SER A 332 -24.35 -6.96 -42.94
C SER A 332 -23.19 -6.23 -42.23
N LEU A 333 -23.00 -6.48 -40.93
CA LEU A 333 -21.87 -7.28 -40.44
C LEU A 333 -22.06 -7.63 -38.95
N ALA A 334 -21.94 -8.93 -38.65
CA ALA A 334 -21.50 -9.53 -37.40
C ALA A 334 -22.06 -8.98 -36.06
N SER A 335 -22.87 -9.83 -35.44
CA SER A 335 -22.98 -10.05 -33.99
C SER A 335 -21.58 -10.14 -33.32
N LEU A 336 -20.92 -9.00 -33.10
CA LEU A 336 -20.03 -8.84 -31.95
C LEU A 336 -20.97 -8.67 -30.76
N GLY A 337 -21.05 -9.70 -29.92
CA GLY A 337 -21.77 -9.59 -28.64
C GLY A 337 -21.34 -8.32 -27.91
N HIS A 338 -22.23 -7.76 -27.07
CA HIS A 338 -21.93 -6.56 -26.31
C HIS A 338 -20.53 -6.65 -25.69
N MET A 339 -19.65 -5.71 -26.06
CA MET A 339 -18.34 -5.60 -25.44
C MET A 339 -18.55 -5.52 -23.92
N PRO A 340 -17.86 -6.33 -23.12
CA PRO A 340 -18.03 -6.28 -21.68
C PRO A 340 -17.71 -4.87 -21.19
N PRO A 341 -18.46 -4.36 -20.19
CA PRO A 341 -18.27 -3.00 -19.70
C PRO A 341 -16.82 -2.78 -19.27
N THR A 342 -16.23 -1.68 -19.73
CA THR A 342 -14.88 -1.29 -19.32
C THR A 342 -14.92 -0.79 -17.88
N LEU A 343 -14.18 -1.48 -17.01
CA LEU A 343 -13.93 -1.08 -15.63
C LEU A 343 -12.70 -0.19 -15.58
N VAL A 344 -12.77 0.92 -14.87
CA VAL A 344 -11.63 1.85 -14.75
C VAL A 344 -11.27 2.07 -13.30
N LEU A 345 -10.08 1.63 -12.90
CA LEU A 345 -9.48 2.02 -11.62
C LEU A 345 -8.62 3.27 -11.85
N SER A 346 -9.03 4.41 -11.32
CA SER A 346 -8.23 5.64 -11.33
C SER A 346 -7.69 5.94 -9.93
N ILE A 347 -6.37 6.07 -9.81
CA ILE A 347 -5.70 6.43 -8.55
C ILE A 347 -5.01 7.77 -8.77
N ASP A 348 -5.43 8.77 -8.00
CA ASP A 348 -4.82 10.11 -8.00
C ASP A 348 -3.42 10.10 -7.37
N LYS A 349 -2.70 11.21 -7.51
CA LYS A 349 -1.36 11.41 -6.94
C LYS A 349 -1.27 11.06 -5.45
N TRP A 350 -2.31 11.40 -4.69
CA TRP A 350 -2.34 11.21 -3.24
C TRP A 350 -2.54 9.75 -2.86
N GLY A 351 -3.13 8.95 -3.75
CA GLY A 351 -3.25 7.51 -3.68
C GLY A 351 -2.00 6.73 -4.10
N LEU A 352 -0.96 7.37 -4.63
CA LEU A 352 0.25 6.70 -5.12
C LEU A 352 1.37 6.72 -4.06
N ASP A 353 1.95 5.55 -3.80
CA ASP A 353 3.09 5.43 -2.91
C ASP A 353 4.30 6.12 -3.54
N ASP A 354 5.05 6.85 -2.73
CA ASP A 354 6.14 7.77 -3.11
C ASP A 354 5.68 9.05 -3.84
N ALA A 355 4.73 8.99 -4.78
CA ALA A 355 4.24 10.21 -5.47
C ALA A 355 3.52 11.18 -4.52
N HIS A 356 2.77 10.67 -3.53
CA HIS A 356 2.07 11.50 -2.54
C HIS A 356 3.00 12.36 -1.66
N LYS A 357 4.32 12.07 -1.65
CA LYS A 357 5.33 12.83 -0.91
C LYS A 357 5.74 14.11 -1.63
N ASP A 358 5.51 14.22 -2.95
CA ASP A 358 5.81 15.42 -3.75
C ASP A 358 4.77 16.52 -3.49
N LYS A 359 4.81 17.15 -2.31
CA LYS A 359 3.85 18.19 -1.91
C LYS A 359 3.94 19.48 -2.72
N HIS A 360 5.07 19.70 -3.41
CA HIS A 360 5.33 20.91 -4.19
C HIS A 360 5.12 20.72 -5.70
N HIS A 361 4.60 19.57 -6.12
CA HIS A 361 4.29 19.27 -7.51
C HIS A 361 5.48 19.43 -8.46
N LYS A 362 6.67 19.06 -8.00
CA LYS A 362 7.91 19.19 -8.78
C LYS A 362 8.00 18.14 -9.88
N VAL A 363 7.54 16.93 -9.60
CA VAL A 363 7.60 15.77 -10.52
C VAL A 363 6.21 15.43 -11.03
N TYR A 364 5.19 15.53 -10.18
CA TYR A 364 3.81 15.18 -10.53
C TYR A 364 2.92 16.40 -10.31
N SER A 365 2.11 16.76 -11.30
CA SER A 365 1.11 17.82 -11.16
C SER A 365 0.10 17.50 -10.04
N ALA A 366 -0.69 18.50 -9.63
CA ALA A 366 -1.69 18.30 -8.56
C ALA A 366 -2.82 17.34 -8.95
N ASP A 367 -3.16 17.32 -10.24
CA ASP A 367 -4.20 16.51 -10.86
C ASP A 367 -3.68 15.19 -11.45
N PHE A 368 -2.40 14.86 -11.24
CA PHE A 368 -1.79 13.61 -11.70
C PHE A 368 -2.57 12.39 -11.22
N LYS A 369 -2.90 11.48 -12.15
CA LYS A 369 -3.56 10.20 -11.89
C LYS A 369 -3.04 9.10 -12.80
N VAL A 370 -3.21 7.87 -12.34
CA VAL A 370 -2.98 6.65 -13.13
C VAL A 370 -4.29 5.90 -13.24
N SER A 371 -4.68 5.56 -14.47
CA SER A 371 -5.91 4.83 -14.77
C SER A 371 -5.58 3.47 -15.39
N LEU A 372 -6.14 2.41 -14.81
CA LEU A 372 -6.10 1.04 -15.32
C LEU A 372 -7.47 0.71 -15.91
N PHE A 373 -7.49 0.37 -17.21
CA PHE A 373 -8.70 -0.02 -17.93
C PHE A 373 -8.74 -1.54 -18.04
N MET A 374 -9.79 -2.15 -17.51
CA MET A 374 -9.94 -3.58 -17.36
C MET A 374 -11.34 -4.04 -17.81
N HIS A 375 -11.53 -5.34 -17.99
CA HIS A 375 -12.86 -5.94 -18.14
C HIS A 375 -12.93 -7.27 -17.39
N ARG A 376 -14.14 -7.69 -17.06
CA ARG A 376 -14.44 -9.05 -16.60
C ARG A 376 -14.62 -9.96 -17.81
N MET A 377 -14.07 -11.16 -17.77
CA MET A 377 -14.48 -12.21 -18.71
C MET A 377 -15.82 -12.78 -18.23
N GLY A 378 -16.75 -12.98 -19.17
CA GLY A 378 -18.12 -13.41 -18.88
C GLY A 378 -18.18 -14.69 -18.05
N GLY A 379 -18.49 -14.54 -16.77
CA GLY A 379 -19.16 -15.53 -15.93
C GLY A 379 -20.50 -14.93 -15.53
N ASN A 380 -21.54 -15.76 -15.47
CA ASN A 380 -22.91 -15.36 -15.14
C ASN A 380 -22.92 -14.29 -14.03
N ILE A 381 -23.65 -13.21 -14.29
CA ILE A 381 -24.07 -12.29 -13.23
C ILE A 381 -24.84 -13.14 -12.23
N SER A 382 -24.18 -13.58 -11.15
CA SER A 382 -24.91 -13.90 -9.94
C SER A 382 -25.51 -12.60 -9.47
N GLN A 383 -26.77 -12.35 -9.84
CA GLN A 383 -27.62 -11.40 -9.16
C GLN A 383 -27.80 -11.89 -7.74
N ALA A 384 -26.87 -11.52 -6.87
CA ALA A 384 -27.09 -11.52 -5.44
C ALA A 384 -26.95 -10.07 -4.99
N VAL A 385 -28.00 -9.28 -5.24
CA VAL A 385 -28.79 -8.49 -4.27
C VAL A 385 -29.90 -7.80 -5.07
N PRO A 386 -31.20 -7.97 -4.73
CA PRO A 386 -32.26 -7.23 -5.39
C PRO A 386 -32.20 -5.75 -5.00
N ALA A 387 -32.28 -4.87 -6.00
CA ALA A 387 -32.45 -3.43 -5.80
C ALA A 387 -33.81 -3.16 -5.14
N THR A 388 -33.82 -2.88 -3.84
CA THR A 388 -35.02 -2.39 -3.15
C THR A 388 -35.18 -0.89 -3.38
N THR A 389 -36.10 -0.59 -4.31
CA THR A 389 -37.09 0.51 -4.32
C THR A 389 -37.01 1.60 -3.23
N ASN A 390 -36.83 2.83 -3.72
CA ASN A 390 -37.33 4.13 -3.26
C ASN A 390 -38.02 4.21 -1.87
N ARG A 391 -37.35 4.89 -0.93
CA ARG A 391 -38.01 5.77 0.05
C ARG A 391 -37.20 7.07 0.21
N THR A 392 -37.77 8.12 -0.38
CA THR A 392 -37.84 9.52 0.09
C THR A 392 -36.72 10.05 1.00
N GLY A 393 -35.91 10.93 0.42
CA GLY A 393 -35.70 12.31 0.91
C GLY A 393 -34.88 12.50 2.18
N GLU A 394 -33.56 12.69 2.01
CA GLU A 394 -32.80 13.83 2.57
C GLU A 394 -31.42 13.84 1.89
N GLY A 395 -31.08 14.96 1.25
CA GLY A 395 -29.87 15.09 0.44
C GLY A 395 -28.62 15.19 1.30
N ILE A 396 -27.68 14.24 1.13
CA ILE A 396 -26.31 14.39 1.62
C ILE A 396 -25.41 14.63 0.41
N GLN A 397 -24.98 15.88 0.30
CA GLN A 397 -24.05 16.39 -0.69
C GLN A 397 -22.65 15.83 -0.39
N ILE A 398 -22.17 14.89 -1.21
CA ILE A 398 -20.77 14.45 -1.19
C ILE A 398 -19.95 15.55 -1.89
N GLY A 399 -19.61 16.58 -1.15
CA GLY A 399 -18.60 17.56 -1.52
C GLY A 399 -17.35 17.29 -0.71
N MET A 400 -16.25 16.91 -1.36
CA MET A 400 -14.92 17.07 -0.79
C MET A 400 -14.58 18.57 -0.77
N GLY A 401 -15.12 19.27 0.22
CA GLY A 401 -14.72 20.63 0.56
C GLY A 401 -13.41 20.57 1.33
N GLY A 402 -12.35 21.13 0.75
CA GLY A 402 -11.16 21.51 1.49
C GLY A 402 -11.54 22.56 2.53
N GLN A 403 -11.19 22.30 3.79
CA GLN A 403 -11.14 23.33 4.80
C GLN A 403 -9.79 23.27 5.50
N ASP A 404 -9.18 24.45 5.49
CA ASP A 404 -7.86 24.79 5.99
C ASP A 404 -7.69 24.45 7.47
N THR A 405 -6.55 23.82 7.79
CA THR A 405 -5.99 23.83 9.14
C THR A 405 -4.87 24.88 9.22
N PRO A 406 -4.72 25.58 10.35
CA PRO A 406 -4.03 26.87 10.40
C PRO A 406 -2.52 26.74 10.18
N SER A 407 -2.01 27.66 9.37
CA SER A 407 -0.60 27.98 9.26
C SER A 407 -0.07 28.50 10.60
N GLU A 408 0.89 27.80 11.18
CA GLU A 408 1.93 28.45 11.98
C GLU A 408 3.30 28.04 11.42
N SER A 409 3.94 29.07 10.87
CA SER A 409 5.33 29.14 10.49
C SER A 409 6.24 28.82 11.68
N SER A 410 7.00 27.73 11.57
CA SER A 410 8.36 27.71 12.13
C SER A 410 9.22 26.82 11.25
N GLU A 411 10.25 27.43 10.70
CA GLU A 411 11.28 26.75 9.94
C GLU A 411 12.07 25.82 10.87
N ALA A 412 12.24 24.58 10.41
CA ALA A 412 13.37 23.74 10.76
C ALA A 412 13.52 22.72 9.65
N ASP A 413 14.42 23.04 8.72
CA ASP A 413 14.93 22.15 7.71
C ASP A 413 15.37 20.83 8.36
N SER A 414 14.76 19.72 7.96
CA SER A 414 15.13 18.38 8.41
C SER A 414 15.14 17.49 7.18
N SER A 415 16.29 17.46 6.52
CA SER A 415 16.62 16.54 5.45
C SER A 415 16.36 15.10 5.88
N GLU A 416 15.42 14.45 5.21
CA GLU A 416 15.20 13.01 5.31
C GLU A 416 16.33 12.29 4.55
N CYS A 417 17.45 12.03 5.22
CA CYS A 417 18.45 11.07 4.75
C CYS A 417 18.22 9.73 5.46
N ASP A 418 17.46 8.84 4.82
CA ASP A 418 17.45 7.42 5.18
C ASP A 418 18.68 6.74 4.56
N THR A 419 19.82 6.82 5.25
CA THR A 419 20.97 5.95 5.00
C THR A 419 20.89 4.73 5.91
N THR A 420 20.09 3.74 5.50
CA THR A 420 20.37 2.34 5.85
C THR A 420 20.37 1.55 4.55
N GLY A 421 21.56 1.37 4.00
CA GLY A 421 21.77 0.46 2.88
C GLY A 421 21.60 -0.97 3.37
N ASP A 422 20.56 -1.63 2.87
CA ASP A 422 20.52 -3.07 2.70
C ASP A 422 20.30 -3.29 1.19
N THR A 423 21.40 -3.50 0.48
CA THR A 423 21.38 -3.94 -0.91
C THR A 423 21.00 -5.42 -0.93
N THR A 424 19.75 -5.73 -1.27
CA THR A 424 19.39 -7.05 -1.79
C THR A 424 19.94 -7.14 -3.22
N GLY A 425 21.03 -7.88 -3.38
CA GLY A 425 21.55 -8.27 -4.68
C GLY A 425 20.65 -9.35 -5.27
N ASP A 426 19.91 -8.99 -6.32
CA ASP A 426 19.35 -9.96 -7.25
C ASP A 426 20.45 -10.26 -8.27
N GLU A 427 21.08 -11.44 -8.16
CA GLU A 427 21.96 -11.98 -9.19
C GLU A 427 21.10 -12.64 -10.28
N ASP A 428 20.87 -11.91 -11.37
CA ASP A 428 20.46 -12.51 -12.65
C ASP A 428 21.73 -13.11 -13.30
N GLY A 429 21.87 -14.43 -13.21
CA GLY A 429 22.92 -15.18 -13.90
C GLY A 429 22.61 -15.35 -15.38
N GLU A 430 23.27 -14.56 -16.24
CA GLU A 430 23.45 -14.90 -17.65
C GLU A 430 24.87 -15.43 -17.87
N SER A 431 24.93 -16.72 -18.20
CA SER A 431 26.11 -17.45 -18.64
C SER A 431 26.60 -16.92 -19.99
N VAL A 432 27.85 -16.47 -20.04
CA VAL A 432 28.58 -16.29 -21.30
C VAL A 432 29.85 -17.11 -21.24
N ASP A 433 29.91 -18.08 -22.15
CA ASP A 433 31.07 -18.89 -22.50
C ASP A 433 32.30 -18.02 -22.74
N MET A 434 33.42 -18.39 -22.11
CA MET A 434 34.72 -17.94 -22.57
C MET A 434 35.67 -19.14 -22.66
N ASP A 435 35.86 -19.55 -23.91
CA ASP A 435 36.73 -20.61 -24.35
C ASP A 435 38.21 -20.18 -24.26
N GLN A 436 39.06 -21.16 -23.95
CA GLN A 436 40.50 -21.21 -24.18
C GLN A 436 41.40 -20.07 -23.66
N ARG A 437 42.21 -20.39 -22.63
CA ARG A 437 43.67 -20.47 -22.81
C ARG A 437 44.37 -21.28 -21.72
N VAL A 438 45.11 -22.25 -22.23
CA VAL A 438 45.95 -23.24 -21.55
C VAL A 438 47.15 -22.58 -20.90
N GLY A 439 47.44 -22.97 -19.65
CA GLY A 439 48.66 -22.61 -18.93
C GLY A 439 48.91 -23.56 -17.76
N ARG A 440 49.41 -24.75 -18.07
CA ARG A 440 49.92 -25.76 -17.12
C ARG A 440 50.95 -25.13 -16.17
N TYR A 441 50.91 -25.45 -14.87
CA TYR A 441 52.03 -26.09 -14.16
C TYR A 441 51.55 -26.77 -12.85
N ARG A 442 52.22 -27.89 -12.55
CA ARG A 442 51.89 -28.99 -11.63
C ARG A 442 51.83 -28.62 -10.15
N LEU A 443 50.84 -29.19 -9.47
CA LEU A 443 50.92 -29.63 -8.07
C LEU A 443 51.81 -30.88 -7.99
N LEU A 444 52.74 -30.91 -7.04
CA LEU A 444 53.38 -32.13 -6.55
C LEU A 444 52.68 -32.52 -5.25
N SER A 445 52.05 -33.70 -5.28
CA SER A 445 51.45 -34.41 -4.16
C SER A 445 52.51 -35.22 -3.40
N ASP A 446 52.35 -35.22 -2.08
CA ASP A 446 52.54 -36.30 -1.10
C ASP A 446 53.81 -37.16 -1.07
N GLY A 447 54.29 -37.37 0.17
CA GLY A 447 54.80 -38.69 0.55
C GLY A 447 55.91 -38.69 1.59
N GLY A 448 55.55 -39.03 2.83
CA GLY A 448 56.13 -40.20 3.51
C GLY A 448 57.54 -40.08 4.10
N MET A 449 57.58 -40.16 5.42
CA MET A 449 58.75 -40.19 6.29
C MET A 449 59.33 -41.63 6.42
N ILE A 450 60.65 -41.73 6.60
CA ILE A 450 61.45 -42.76 7.33
C ILE A 450 61.85 -44.07 6.60
N ASP A 451 63.16 -44.09 6.28
CA ASP A 451 64.24 -45.09 6.45
C ASP A 451 64.01 -46.61 6.33
N VAL A 452 64.84 -47.18 5.44
CA VAL A 452 65.59 -48.43 5.69
C VAL A 452 67.04 -48.21 5.23
N LEU A 453 67.95 -48.30 6.22
CA LEU A 453 69.43 -48.45 6.20
C LEU A 453 70.32 -47.23 5.92
#